data_AF-A0A7L4ZYX6-F1
#
_entry.id   AF-A0A7L4ZYX6-F1
#
_cell.length_a   1.000
_cell.length_b   1.000
_cell.length_c   1.000
_cell.angle_alpha   90.00
_cell.angle_beta   90.00
_cell.angle_gamma   90.00
#
_symmetry.space_group_name_H-M   'P 1'
#
loop_
_entity.id
_entity.type
_entity.pdbx_description
1 polymer ?
#
loop_
_entity_poly.entity_id
_entity_poly.type
_entity_poly.pdbx_seq_one_letter_code
_entity_poly.pdbx_strand_id
1 'polypeptide(L)'
;MADINIQRKKKSASPWLLILLVLALVGLGAWYLLRRDSAPEPAASTAAAVPAATPADTAAASQAGAETTPRPAADTDNLATETSVAPADFYAFVADDPASESYARRGLLLLSNVLIGMADRGDLRDATVEERRNDLTSATSRLEEPNASLRPGFVAAADMLRALQQRGYTTLERDVNTLRDQAMQLSGRTTTQAEQQATQEFFQQAANVLRVLEKPAP
;
A
#
# COMPACT_ATOMS: atom_id res chain seq x y z
N MET A 1 -44.79 29.96 44.78
CA MET A 1 -43.40 29.47 44.69
C MET A 1 -43.21 28.97 43.28
N ALA A 2 -42.46 29.70 42.45
CA ALA A 2 -42.23 29.35 41.05
C ALA A 2 -40.72 29.34 40.81
N ASP A 3 -40.18 28.14 40.57
CA ASP A 3 -38.79 27.92 40.19
C ASP A 3 -38.59 28.29 38.72
N ILE A 4 -37.74 29.28 38.46
CA ILE A 4 -37.33 29.70 37.11
C ILE A 4 -36.00 29.02 36.79
N ASN A 5 -36.06 28.04 35.89
CA ASN A 5 -34.91 27.25 35.48
C ASN A 5 -34.13 27.98 34.36
N ILE A 6 -33.03 28.68 34.71
CA ILE A 6 -32.18 29.41 33.77
C ILE A 6 -31.24 28.41 33.08
N GLN A 7 -31.62 27.97 31.88
CA GLN A 7 -30.74 27.18 31.02
C GLN A 7 -29.53 28.03 30.59
N ARG A 8 -28.33 27.61 31.03
CA ARG A 8 -27.06 28.22 30.60
C ARG A 8 -26.82 27.87 29.12
N LYS A 9 -26.97 28.85 28.22
CA LYS A 9 -26.55 28.72 26.81
C LYS A 9 -25.04 28.47 26.76
N LYS A 10 -24.64 27.27 26.34
CA LYS A 10 -23.25 26.96 25.98
C LYS A 10 -22.88 27.84 24.78
N LYS A 11 -21.77 28.58 24.90
CA LYS A 11 -21.24 29.44 23.85
C LYS A 11 -20.77 28.55 22.70
N SER A 12 -21.50 28.51 21.58
CA SER A 12 -21.00 27.89 20.36
C SER A 12 -19.74 28.63 19.94
N ALA A 13 -18.63 27.91 19.84
CA ALA A 13 -17.40 28.43 19.24
C ALA A 13 -17.74 28.92 17.82
N SER A 14 -17.45 30.20 17.55
CA SER A 14 -17.82 30.84 16.29
C SER A 14 -17.18 30.08 15.11
N PRO A 15 -17.95 29.68 14.09
CA PRO A 15 -17.45 28.90 12.94
C PRO A 15 -16.35 29.64 12.16
N TRP A 16 -16.25 30.96 12.32
CA TRP A 16 -15.19 31.79 11.76
C TRP A 16 -13.80 31.46 12.26
N LEU A 17 -13.66 30.98 13.50
CA LEU A 17 -12.35 30.58 14.04
C LEU A 17 -11.79 29.34 13.34
N LEU A 18 -12.66 28.40 12.94
CA LEU A 18 -12.24 27.22 12.19
C LEU A 18 -11.77 27.60 10.78
N ILE A 19 -12.46 28.54 10.12
CA ILE A 19 -12.06 29.03 8.80
C ILE A 19 -10.70 29.71 8.88
N LEU A 20 -10.47 30.57 9.87
CA LEU A 20 -9.17 31.23 10.07
C LEU A 20 -8.04 30.22 10.37
N LEU A 21 -8.33 29.17 11.14
CA LEU A 21 -7.37 28.12 11.44
C LEU A 21 -6.96 27.35 10.18
N VAL A 22 -7.94 26.97 9.34
CA VAL A 22 -7.68 26.28 8.07
C VAL A 22 -6.86 27.16 7.13
N LEU A 23 -7.20 28.45 7.05
CA LEU A 23 -6.47 29.40 6.21
C LEU A 23 -5.01 29.57 6.67
N ALA A 24 -4.78 29.59 7.98
CA ALA A 24 -3.44 29.64 8.56
C ALA A 24 -2.62 28.38 8.24
N LEU A 25 -3.23 27.19 8.30
CA LEU A 25 -2.57 25.93 7.95
C LEU A 25 -2.18 25.86 6.47
N VAL A 26 -3.08 26.30 5.57
CA VAL A 26 -2.81 26.37 4.13
C VAL A 26 -1.69 27.38 3.83
N GLY A 27 -1.71 28.54 4.49
CA GLY A 27 -0.66 29.55 4.35
C GLY A 27 0.71 29.04 4.81
N LEU A 28 0.79 28.32 5.93
CA LEU A 28 2.03 27.70 6.42
C LEU A 28 2.54 26.62 5.47
N GLY A 29 1.65 25.79 4.93
CA GLY A 29 2.01 24.75 3.96
C GLY A 29 2.60 25.33 2.68
N ALA A 30 1.95 26.35 2.11
CA ALA A 30 2.43 27.04 0.92
C ALA A 30 3.79 27.73 1.15
N TRP A 31 3.95 28.42 2.29
CA TRP A 31 5.23 29.05 2.64
C TRP A 31 6.36 28.04 2.81
N TYR A 32 6.08 26.89 3.44
CA TYR A 32 7.06 25.83 3.64
C TYR A 32 7.54 25.20 2.32
N LEU A 33 6.63 24.96 1.37
CA LEU A 33 6.97 24.46 0.04
C LEU A 33 7.83 25.46 -0.74
N LEU A 34 7.45 26.74 -0.74
CA LEU A 34 8.20 27.78 -1.44
C LEU A 34 9.62 27.97 -0.90
N ARG A 35 9.83 27.73 0.40
CA ARG A 35 11.13 27.80 1.05
C ARG A 35 12.05 26.63 0.72
N ARG A 36 11.50 25.47 0.30
CA ARG A 36 12.28 24.29 -0.09
C ARG A 36 12.93 24.41 -1.46
N ASP A 37 12.28 25.08 -2.40
CA ASP A 37 12.79 25.23 -3.77
C ASP A 37 13.82 26.38 -3.93
N SER A 38 14.05 27.19 -2.90
CA SER A 38 14.95 28.36 -2.97
C SER A 38 16.43 28.04 -2.70
N ALA A 39 16.88 26.79 -2.88
CA ALA A 39 18.30 26.45 -2.74
C ALA A 39 19.11 26.97 -3.96
N PRO A 40 20.16 27.79 -3.78
CA PRO A 40 20.98 28.27 -4.88
C PRO A 40 21.81 27.12 -5.49
N GLU A 41 21.68 26.94 -6.80
CA GLU A 41 22.41 25.94 -7.58
C GLU A 41 23.90 26.32 -7.72
N PRO A 42 24.87 25.45 -7.39
CA PRO A 42 26.27 25.68 -7.72
C PRO A 42 26.54 25.32 -9.20
N ALA A 43 27.20 26.26 -9.90
CA ALA A 43 27.53 26.21 -11.32
C ALA A 43 28.29 24.93 -11.73
N ALA A 44 27.80 24.26 -12.77
CA ALA A 44 28.47 23.16 -13.44
C ALA A 44 29.62 23.66 -14.32
N SER A 45 30.81 23.12 -14.09
CA SER A 45 32.02 23.35 -14.89
C SER A 45 32.04 22.45 -16.14
N THR A 46 32.59 23.02 -17.20
CA THR A 46 32.53 22.62 -18.61
C THR A 46 33.44 21.44 -18.99
N ALA A 47 33.00 20.71 -20.03
CA ALA A 47 33.76 20.09 -21.13
C ALA A 47 34.62 18.84 -20.90
N ALA A 48 34.32 17.76 -21.64
CA ALA A 48 35.03 17.42 -22.88
C ALA A 48 34.35 16.25 -23.64
N ALA A 49 34.14 16.46 -24.95
CA ALA A 49 33.91 15.42 -25.97
C ALA A 49 35.17 14.53 -26.11
N VAL A 50 35.21 13.34 -26.74
CA VAL A 50 35.06 13.00 -28.19
C VAL A 50 34.95 11.43 -28.36
N PRO A 51 34.95 10.81 -29.57
CA PRO A 51 33.81 10.20 -30.26
C PRO A 51 33.86 8.66 -30.46
N ALA A 52 32.87 8.16 -31.22
CA ALA A 52 32.54 6.80 -31.60
C ALA A 52 33.61 5.96 -32.36
N ALA A 53 33.50 4.62 -32.24
CA ALA A 53 33.70 3.65 -33.33
C ALA A 53 33.17 2.24 -32.97
N THR A 54 32.39 1.65 -33.87
CA THR A 54 32.08 0.22 -34.08
C THR A 54 32.60 -0.05 -35.52
N PRO A 55 33.14 -1.23 -35.95
CA PRO A 55 32.54 -2.57 -35.79
C PRO A 55 33.52 -3.77 -35.77
N ALA A 56 32.93 -4.98 -35.74
CA ALA A 56 33.35 -6.26 -36.35
C ALA A 56 33.41 -7.47 -35.39
N ASP A 57 32.30 -8.23 -35.40
CA ASP A 57 32.21 -9.62 -35.86
C ASP A 57 33.39 -10.58 -35.60
N THR A 58 33.14 -11.68 -34.87
CA THR A 58 33.68 -13.04 -35.12
C THR A 58 32.98 -14.08 -34.22
N ALA A 59 32.09 -14.85 -34.87
CA ALA A 59 31.95 -16.30 -34.85
C ALA A 59 31.96 -17.15 -33.55
N ALA A 60 30.84 -17.89 -33.44
CA ALA A 60 30.75 -19.36 -33.29
C ALA A 60 31.23 -20.04 -31.99
N ALA A 61 30.29 -20.69 -31.28
CA ALA A 61 30.01 -22.13 -31.42
C ALA A 61 29.52 -22.77 -30.10
N SER A 62 28.56 -23.69 -30.26
CA SER A 62 28.35 -24.87 -29.42
C SER A 62 27.89 -24.70 -27.97
N GLN A 63 26.62 -25.04 -27.73
CA GLN A 63 26.28 -26.06 -26.74
C GLN A 63 24.96 -26.75 -27.12
N ALA A 64 25.09 -27.92 -27.73
CA ALA A 64 24.09 -28.98 -27.69
C ALA A 64 24.48 -29.90 -26.52
N GLY A 65 23.49 -30.35 -25.73
CA GLY A 65 23.74 -31.29 -24.63
C GLY A 65 22.52 -31.42 -23.74
N ALA A 66 21.65 -32.35 -24.10
CA ALA A 66 20.57 -32.83 -23.26
C ALA A 66 21.12 -33.63 -22.08
N GLU A 67 20.64 -33.35 -20.86
CA GLU A 67 20.58 -34.33 -19.78
C GLU A 67 19.23 -34.23 -19.07
N THR A 68 18.31 -35.07 -19.51
CA THR A 68 17.15 -35.52 -18.75
C THR A 68 17.65 -36.40 -17.61
N THR A 69 17.71 -35.85 -16.39
CA THR A 69 17.81 -36.66 -15.17
C THR A 69 16.42 -36.85 -14.57
N PRO A 70 16.06 -38.07 -14.08
CA PRO A 70 14.75 -38.31 -13.47
C PRO A 70 14.68 -37.58 -12.14
N ARG A 71 13.67 -36.69 -11.99
CA ARG A 71 13.31 -36.08 -10.71
C ARG A 71 12.78 -37.17 -9.77
N PRO A 72 13.39 -37.43 -8.61
CA PRO A 72 12.77 -38.28 -7.61
C PRO A 72 11.51 -37.55 -7.10
N ALA A 73 10.39 -38.26 -7.15
CA ALA A 73 9.12 -37.83 -6.58
C ALA A 73 9.32 -37.64 -5.07
N ALA A 74 9.42 -36.38 -4.64
CA ALA A 74 9.36 -36.03 -3.24
C ALA A 74 7.91 -36.16 -2.79
N ASP A 75 7.77 -36.86 -1.66
CA ASP A 75 6.54 -37.25 -0.99
C ASP A 75 5.45 -36.19 -1.02
N THR A 76 4.31 -36.58 -1.58
CA THR A 76 3.03 -35.86 -1.53
C THR A 76 2.39 -36.12 -0.17
N ASP A 77 3.06 -35.74 0.92
CA ASP A 77 2.57 -36.04 2.28
C ASP A 77 2.79 -34.89 3.28
N ASN A 78 2.78 -33.65 2.77
CA ASN A 78 2.61 -32.46 3.59
C ASN A 78 2.04 -31.33 2.73
N LEU A 79 0.81 -31.50 2.22
CA LEU A 79 0.06 -30.33 1.76
C LEU A 79 -0.17 -29.47 2.99
N ALA A 80 0.59 -28.38 3.04
CA ALA A 80 0.44 -27.28 3.94
C ALA A 80 -1.05 -27.05 4.18
N THR A 81 -1.47 -27.24 5.44
CA THR A 81 -2.57 -26.43 5.95
C THR A 81 -2.03 -25.00 5.96
N GLU A 82 -1.97 -24.37 4.78
CA GLU A 82 -1.85 -22.94 4.67
C GLU A 82 -3.04 -22.40 5.44
N THR A 83 -2.75 -21.95 6.65
CA THR A 83 -3.77 -21.47 7.55
C THR A 83 -4.28 -20.20 6.90
N SER A 84 -5.37 -20.33 6.15
CA SER A 84 -6.04 -19.21 5.50
C SER A 84 -6.33 -18.18 6.57
N VAL A 85 -5.65 -17.03 6.48
CA VAL A 85 -5.80 -15.95 7.46
C VAL A 85 -7.20 -15.40 7.30
N ALA A 86 -7.99 -15.43 8.37
CA ALA A 86 -9.33 -14.91 8.32
C ALA A 86 -9.26 -13.37 8.21
N PRO A 87 -10.11 -12.72 7.40
CA PRO A 87 -10.20 -11.26 7.38
C PRO A 87 -10.41 -10.63 8.76
N ALA A 88 -11.08 -11.36 9.66
CA ALA A 88 -11.29 -10.97 11.05
C ALA A 88 -9.98 -10.72 11.82
N ASP A 89 -8.92 -11.48 11.52
CA ASP A 89 -7.61 -11.32 12.15
C ASP A 89 -6.98 -9.98 11.75
N PHE A 90 -7.15 -9.58 10.48
CA PHE A 90 -6.71 -8.27 10.01
C PHE A 90 -7.49 -7.14 10.69
N TYR A 91 -8.81 -7.28 10.88
CA TYR A 91 -9.60 -6.24 11.57
C TYR A 91 -9.22 -6.06 13.03
N ALA A 92 -8.92 -7.15 13.73
CA ALA A 92 -8.41 -7.07 15.10
C ALA A 92 -7.04 -6.38 15.13
N PHE A 93 -6.15 -6.75 14.21
CA PHE A 93 -4.81 -6.17 14.11
C PHE A 93 -4.81 -4.65 13.84
N VAL A 94 -5.74 -4.14 13.04
CA VAL A 94 -5.83 -2.69 12.73
C VAL A 94 -5.98 -1.83 14.00
N ALA A 95 -6.59 -2.39 15.06
CA ALA A 95 -6.79 -1.73 16.34
C ALA A 95 -5.57 -1.81 17.29
N ASP A 96 -4.52 -2.55 16.93
CA ASP A 96 -3.28 -2.63 17.70
C ASP A 96 -2.50 -1.31 17.68
N ASP A 97 -1.44 -1.25 18.49
CA ASP A 97 -0.57 -0.09 18.62
C ASP A 97 0.21 0.19 17.32
N PRO A 98 -0.04 1.32 16.63
CA PRO A 98 0.67 1.70 15.41
C PRO A 98 2.13 2.11 15.65
N ALA A 99 2.54 2.34 16.91
CA ALA A 99 3.91 2.70 17.26
C ALA A 99 4.87 1.51 17.27
N SER A 100 4.36 0.28 17.19
CA SER A 100 5.21 -0.92 17.08
C SER A 100 6.01 -0.91 15.78
N GLU A 101 7.32 -1.15 15.88
CA GLU A 101 8.24 -1.20 14.73
C GLU A 101 7.81 -2.23 13.68
N SER A 102 7.16 -3.30 14.13
CA SER A 102 6.65 -4.38 13.27
C SER A 102 5.25 -4.14 12.72
N TYR A 103 4.54 -3.08 13.16
CA TYR A 103 3.12 -2.85 12.84
C TYR A 103 2.88 -2.84 11.33
N ALA A 104 3.59 -1.97 10.59
CA ALA A 104 3.35 -1.85 9.16
C ALA A 104 3.71 -3.10 8.36
N ARG A 105 4.81 -3.78 8.72
CA ARG A 105 5.23 -5.03 8.07
C ARG A 105 4.21 -6.14 8.33
N ARG A 106 3.80 -6.31 9.58
CA ARG A 106 2.83 -7.34 9.98
C ARG A 106 1.45 -7.08 9.39
N GLY A 107 1.00 -5.83 9.39
CA GLY A 107 -0.27 -5.43 8.79
C GLY A 107 -0.32 -5.71 7.30
N LEU A 108 0.78 -5.44 6.58
CA LEU A 108 0.84 -5.70 5.14
C LEU A 108 0.86 -7.20 4.83
N LEU A 109 1.55 -8.02 5.64
CA LEU A 109 1.53 -9.47 5.52
C LEU A 109 0.13 -10.07 5.77
N LEU A 110 -0.56 -9.58 6.80
CA LEU A 110 -1.94 -10.01 7.08
C LEU A 110 -2.87 -9.59 5.95
N LEU A 111 -2.78 -8.34 5.50
CA LEU A 111 -3.56 -7.81 4.38
C LEU A 111 -3.31 -8.62 3.11
N SER A 112 -2.05 -8.92 2.77
CA SER A 112 -1.74 -9.67 1.56
C SER A 112 -2.32 -11.08 1.58
N ASN A 113 -2.25 -11.77 2.72
CA ASN A 113 -2.81 -13.11 2.86
C ASN A 113 -4.33 -13.12 2.70
N VAL A 114 -5.01 -12.11 3.27
CA VAL A 114 -6.46 -11.93 3.10
C VAL A 114 -6.82 -11.64 1.64
N LEU A 115 -6.07 -10.76 0.97
CA LEU A 115 -6.30 -10.43 -0.45
C LEU A 115 -6.08 -11.63 -1.37
N ILE A 116 -5.04 -12.43 -1.11
CA ILE A 116 -4.77 -13.68 -1.84
C ILE A 116 -5.93 -14.66 -1.65
N GLY A 117 -6.40 -14.87 -0.41
CA GLY A 117 -7.55 -15.75 -0.14
C GLY A 117 -8.84 -15.29 -0.82
N MET A 118 -9.05 -13.98 -0.96
CA MET A 118 -10.18 -13.45 -1.73
C MET A 118 -10.00 -13.60 -3.25
N ALA A 119 -8.77 -13.48 -3.76
CA ALA A 119 -8.45 -13.66 -5.18
C ALA A 119 -8.83 -15.05 -5.70
N ASP A 120 -8.71 -16.04 -4.82
CA ASP A 120 -9.01 -17.44 -5.15
C ASP A 120 -10.51 -17.76 -5.12
N ARG A 121 -11.37 -16.82 -4.71
CA ARG A 121 -12.83 -16.99 -4.77
C ARG A 121 -13.31 -17.07 -6.21
N GLY A 122 -14.21 -18.02 -6.49
CA GLY A 122 -14.70 -18.30 -7.84
C GLY A 122 -15.41 -17.12 -8.52
N ASP A 123 -16.04 -16.21 -7.76
CA ASP A 123 -16.69 -15.02 -8.28
C ASP A 123 -15.72 -13.90 -8.66
N LEU A 124 -14.55 -13.85 -8.01
CA LEU A 124 -13.55 -12.79 -8.17
C LEU A 124 -12.37 -13.18 -9.05
N ARG A 125 -12.18 -14.48 -9.28
CA ARG A 125 -11.06 -14.99 -10.07
C ARG A 125 -11.14 -14.57 -11.53
N ASP A 126 -10.07 -13.94 -12.01
CA ASP A 126 -9.86 -13.55 -13.40
C ASP A 126 -8.36 -13.36 -13.70
N ALA A 127 -7.98 -13.29 -14.98
CA ALA A 127 -6.59 -13.10 -15.39
C ALA A 127 -5.95 -11.83 -14.81
N THR A 128 -6.69 -10.71 -14.75
CA THR A 128 -6.17 -9.47 -14.15
C THR A 128 -5.96 -9.61 -12.64
N VAL A 129 -6.85 -10.30 -11.93
CA VAL A 129 -6.73 -10.55 -10.49
C VAL A 129 -5.55 -11.47 -10.19
N GLU A 130 -5.32 -12.48 -11.03
CA GLU A 130 -4.18 -13.40 -10.93
C GLU A 130 -2.83 -12.66 -11.13
N GLU A 131 -2.76 -11.76 -12.10
CA GLU A 131 -1.57 -10.91 -12.32
C GLU A 131 -1.28 -10.04 -11.09
N ARG A 132 -2.30 -9.37 -10.55
CA ARG A 132 -2.15 -8.56 -9.33
C ARG A 132 -1.81 -9.37 -8.10
N ARG A 133 -2.29 -10.61 -7.99
CA ARG A 133 -1.89 -11.53 -6.94
C ARG A 133 -0.39 -11.83 -7.01
N ASN A 134 0.14 -12.07 -8.21
CA ASN A 134 1.57 -12.33 -8.41
C ASN A 134 2.42 -11.08 -8.12
N ASP A 135 1.98 -9.90 -8.55
CA ASP A 135 2.61 -8.61 -8.22
C ASP A 135 2.68 -8.41 -6.70
N LEU A 136 1.57 -8.67 -6.00
CA LEU A 136 1.46 -8.57 -4.55
C LEU A 136 2.40 -9.56 -3.85
N THR A 137 2.39 -10.83 -4.24
CA THR A 137 3.32 -11.83 -3.71
C THR A 137 4.77 -11.40 -3.90
N SER A 138 5.14 -10.91 -5.08
CA SER A 138 6.50 -10.43 -5.36
C SER A 138 6.89 -9.23 -4.48
N ALA A 139 5.97 -8.27 -4.31
CA ALA A 139 6.19 -7.12 -3.46
C ALA A 139 6.34 -7.53 -1.99
N THR A 140 5.52 -8.48 -1.52
CA THR A 140 5.54 -8.99 -0.15
C THR A 140 6.78 -9.83 0.15
N SER A 141 7.30 -10.63 -0.78
CA SER A 141 8.55 -11.36 -0.57
C SER A 141 9.74 -10.43 -0.30
N ARG A 142 9.76 -9.24 -0.92
CA ARG A 142 10.80 -8.22 -0.67
C ARG A 142 10.69 -7.58 0.71
N LEU A 143 9.54 -7.68 1.38
CA LEU A 143 9.40 -7.15 2.74
C LEU A 143 10.26 -7.92 3.74
N GLU A 144 10.65 -9.17 3.47
CA GLU A 144 11.49 -9.95 4.39
C GLU A 144 12.92 -9.38 4.48
N GLU A 145 13.35 -8.64 3.45
CA GLU A 145 14.68 -8.04 3.43
C GLU A 145 14.83 -6.98 4.54
N PRO A 146 16.01 -6.89 5.18
CA PRO A 146 16.31 -5.84 6.15
C PRO A 146 16.23 -4.46 5.48
N ASN A 147 15.54 -3.51 6.11
CA ASN A 147 15.39 -2.12 5.63
C ASN A 147 14.67 -1.96 4.29
N ALA A 148 13.96 -2.99 3.79
CA ALA A 148 13.13 -2.85 2.60
C ALA A 148 12.04 -1.78 2.79
N SER A 149 11.81 -0.98 1.75
CA SER A 149 10.68 -0.05 1.71
C SER A 149 9.38 -0.84 1.66
N LEU A 150 8.41 -0.47 2.49
CA LEU A 150 7.07 -1.07 2.50
C LEU A 150 6.18 -0.53 1.37
N ARG A 151 6.59 0.56 0.72
CA ARG A 151 5.79 1.28 -0.29
C ARG A 151 5.35 0.39 -1.46
N PRO A 152 6.22 -0.45 -2.06
CA PRO A 152 5.80 -1.34 -3.14
C PRO A 152 4.67 -2.30 -2.72
N GLY A 153 4.71 -2.81 -1.49
CA GLY A 153 3.66 -3.68 -0.96
C GLY A 153 2.33 -2.94 -0.74
N PHE A 154 2.36 -1.71 -0.22
CA PHE A 154 1.14 -0.89 -0.09
C PHE A 154 0.49 -0.60 -1.44
N VAL A 155 1.28 -0.24 -2.44
CA VAL A 155 0.79 0.02 -3.80
C VAL A 155 0.23 -1.25 -4.42
N ALA A 156 0.94 -2.39 -4.31
CA ALA A 156 0.46 -3.66 -4.83
C ALA A 156 -0.84 -4.11 -4.16
N ALA A 157 -0.98 -3.90 -2.84
CA ALA A 157 -2.20 -4.21 -2.12
C ALA A 157 -3.38 -3.34 -2.57
N ALA A 158 -3.16 -2.04 -2.78
CA ALA A 158 -4.19 -1.13 -3.30
C ALA A 158 -4.60 -1.46 -4.74
N ASP A 159 -3.64 -1.80 -5.61
CA ASP A 159 -3.91 -2.22 -6.99
C ASP A 159 -4.65 -3.56 -7.04
N MET A 160 -4.37 -4.48 -6.10
CA MET A 160 -5.12 -5.72 -5.94
C MET A 160 -6.56 -5.47 -5.50
N LEU A 161 -6.77 -4.60 -4.50
CA LEU A 161 -8.12 -4.16 -4.10
C LEU A 161 -8.87 -3.53 -5.28
N ARG A 162 -8.19 -2.80 -6.17
CA ARG A 162 -8.78 -2.25 -7.38
C ARG A 162 -9.20 -3.33 -8.37
N ALA A 163 -8.37 -4.34 -8.59
CA ALA A 163 -8.73 -5.45 -9.47
C ALA A 163 -9.96 -6.22 -8.95
N LEU A 164 -9.99 -6.50 -7.63
CA LEU A 164 -11.15 -7.14 -6.98
C LEU A 164 -12.41 -6.25 -7.08
N GLN A 165 -12.24 -4.94 -6.89
CA GLN A 165 -13.30 -3.95 -7.01
C GLN A 165 -13.91 -3.90 -8.42
N GLN A 166 -13.07 -3.88 -9.45
CA GLN A 166 -13.50 -3.85 -10.85
C GLN A 166 -14.30 -5.09 -11.26
N ARG A 167 -14.12 -6.21 -10.54
CA ARG A 167 -14.76 -7.48 -10.88
C ARG A 167 -16.25 -7.55 -10.48
N GLY A 168 -16.65 -6.87 -9.41
CA GLY A 168 -18.03 -6.96 -8.93
C GLY A 168 -18.49 -5.90 -7.95
N TYR A 169 -17.63 -4.94 -7.56
CA TYR A 169 -17.93 -3.98 -6.50
C TYR A 169 -17.71 -2.53 -6.99
N THR A 170 -18.44 -2.12 -8.03
CA THR A 170 -18.34 -0.78 -8.61
C THR A 170 -18.57 0.35 -7.59
N THR A 171 -19.34 0.09 -6.53
CA THR A 171 -19.60 1.03 -5.43
C THR A 171 -18.36 1.41 -4.62
N LEU A 172 -17.31 0.57 -4.63
CA LEU A 172 -16.06 0.79 -3.90
C LEU A 172 -15.01 1.59 -4.68
N GLU A 173 -15.30 1.99 -5.93
CA GLU A 173 -14.32 2.65 -6.81
C GLU A 173 -13.67 3.89 -6.14
N ARG A 174 -14.49 4.73 -5.51
CA ARG A 174 -14.00 5.94 -4.83
C ARG A 174 -13.08 5.60 -3.65
N ASP A 175 -13.47 4.64 -2.84
CA ASP A 175 -12.75 4.28 -1.62
C ASP A 175 -11.40 3.62 -1.95
N VAL A 176 -11.39 2.78 -2.99
CA VAL A 176 -10.17 2.12 -3.48
C VAL A 176 -9.24 3.10 -4.19
N ASN A 177 -9.76 4.06 -4.96
CA ASN A 177 -8.93 5.11 -5.56
C ASN A 177 -8.27 5.98 -4.48
N THR A 178 -9.02 6.34 -3.44
CA THR A 178 -8.47 7.07 -2.29
C THR A 178 -7.38 6.27 -1.58
N LEU A 179 -7.61 4.96 -1.40
CA LEU A 179 -6.63 4.05 -0.79
C LEU A 179 -5.34 3.96 -1.62
N ARG A 180 -5.47 3.93 -2.95
CA ARG A 180 -4.33 3.94 -3.88
C ARG A 180 -3.54 5.24 -3.79
N ASP A 181 -4.23 6.38 -3.72
CA ASP A 181 -3.59 7.69 -3.56
C ASP A 181 -2.84 7.77 -2.22
N GLN A 182 -3.41 7.24 -1.13
CA GLN A 182 -2.74 7.10 0.16
C GLN A 182 -1.49 6.22 0.03
N ALA A 183 -1.59 5.04 -0.59
CA ALA A 183 -0.45 4.14 -0.80
C ALA A 183 0.71 4.82 -1.56
N MET A 184 0.40 5.65 -2.55
CA MET A 184 1.41 6.38 -3.31
C MET A 184 2.11 7.47 -2.48
N GLN A 185 1.41 8.04 -1.50
CA GLN A 185 1.93 9.08 -0.59
C GLN A 185 2.72 8.50 0.59
N LEU A 186 2.49 7.23 0.95
CA LEU A 186 3.26 6.57 2.00
C LEU A 186 4.75 6.51 1.62
N SER A 187 5.61 6.92 2.55
CA SER A 187 7.07 6.83 2.40
C SER A 187 7.56 5.37 2.37
N GLY A 188 6.74 4.44 2.87
CA GLY A 188 7.10 3.04 3.10
C GLY A 188 8.04 2.87 4.29
N ARG A 189 8.18 3.89 5.14
CA ARG A 189 8.91 3.87 6.43
C ARG A 189 7.93 4.17 7.56
N THR A 190 8.31 3.84 8.79
CA THR A 190 7.49 4.01 10.00
C THR A 190 8.27 4.68 11.15
N THR A 191 9.28 5.47 10.81
CA THR A 191 10.20 6.05 11.82
C THR A 191 9.61 7.28 12.50
N THR A 192 8.63 7.94 11.87
CA THR A 192 7.96 9.11 12.44
C THR A 192 6.52 8.81 12.83
N GLN A 193 6.01 9.53 13.83
CA GLN A 193 4.61 9.42 14.26
C GLN A 193 3.62 9.71 13.11
N ALA A 194 3.93 10.67 12.24
CA ALA A 194 3.10 11.00 11.09
C ALA A 194 3.00 9.84 10.09
N GLU A 195 4.11 9.13 9.83
CA GLU A 195 4.12 7.95 8.95
C GLU A 195 3.37 6.77 9.57
N GLN A 196 3.49 6.57 10.88
CA GLN A 196 2.75 5.54 11.61
C GLN A 196 1.24 5.79 11.53
N GLN A 197 0.80 7.04 11.74
CA GLN A 197 -0.60 7.44 11.60
C GLN A 197 -1.11 7.24 10.17
N ALA A 198 -0.37 7.70 9.15
CA ALA A 198 -0.76 7.51 7.76
C ALA A 198 -0.87 6.02 7.38
N THR A 199 0.02 5.18 7.92
CA THR A 199 -0.04 3.73 7.71
C THR A 199 -1.25 3.10 8.39
N GLN A 200 -1.58 3.54 9.60
CA GLN A 200 -2.76 3.08 10.31
C GLN A 200 -4.05 3.49 9.59
N GLU A 201 -4.13 4.74 9.10
CA GLU A 201 -5.26 5.22 8.30
C GLU A 201 -5.44 4.39 7.03
N PHE A 202 -4.35 4.07 6.34
CA PHE A 202 -4.38 3.17 5.19
C PHE A 202 -4.98 1.80 5.55
N PHE A 203 -4.53 1.17 6.64
CA PHE A 203 -5.07 -0.13 7.04
C PHE A 203 -6.54 -0.07 7.50
N GLN A 204 -6.95 1.01 8.17
CA GLN A 204 -8.35 1.23 8.53
C GLN A 204 -9.24 1.35 7.29
N GLN A 205 -8.77 2.08 6.28
CA GLN A 205 -9.51 2.23 5.03
C GLN A 205 -9.53 0.92 4.23
N ALA A 206 -8.42 0.18 4.18
CA ALA A 206 -8.37 -1.15 3.59
C ALA A 206 -9.35 -2.11 4.28
N ALA A 207 -9.43 -2.07 5.62
CA ALA A 207 -10.38 -2.87 6.40
C ALA A 207 -11.84 -2.53 6.06
N ASN A 208 -12.16 -1.25 5.86
CA ASN A 208 -13.51 -0.84 5.45
C ASN A 208 -13.87 -1.39 4.06
N VAL A 209 -12.95 -1.35 3.10
CA VAL A 209 -13.14 -1.92 1.77
C VAL A 209 -13.32 -3.44 1.84
N LEU A 210 -12.48 -4.12 2.63
CA LEU A 210 -12.53 -5.57 2.83
C LEU A 210 -13.88 -6.05 3.38
N ARG A 211 -14.47 -5.33 4.35
CA ARG A 211 -15.79 -5.67 4.90
C ARG A 211 -16.91 -5.67 3.85
N VAL A 212 -16.75 -4.90 2.78
CA VAL A 212 -17.70 -4.91 1.67
C VAL A 212 -17.38 -6.04 0.69
N LEU A 213 -16.09 -6.26 0.39
CA LEU A 213 -15.62 -7.35 -0.49
C LEU A 213 -15.90 -8.77 0.06
N GLU A 214 -16.00 -8.92 1.39
CA GLU A 214 -16.37 -10.18 2.03
C GLU A 214 -17.76 -10.68 1.65
N LYS A 215 -18.68 -9.75 1.40
CA LYS A 215 -20.03 -10.11 0.96
C LYS A 215 -19.93 -10.62 -0.48
N PRO A 216 -20.72 -11.62 -0.90
CA PRO A 216 -20.76 -12.04 -2.29
C PRO A 216 -21.06 -10.85 -3.20
N ALA A 217 -20.43 -10.80 -4.38
CA ALA A 217 -20.73 -9.76 -5.36
C ALA A 217 -22.24 -9.82 -5.73
N PRO A 218 -22.92 -8.66 -5.81
CA PRO A 218 -24.36 -8.59 -6.09
C PRO A 218 -24.74 -8.99 -7.52
#